data_AF-A0A074ZRZ7-F1
#
_entry.id   AF-A0A074ZRZ7-F1
#
_cell.length_a   1.000
_cell.length_b   1.000
_cell.length_c   1.000
_cell.angle_alpha   90.00
_cell.angle_beta   90.00
_cell.angle_gamma   90.00
#
_symmetry.space_group_name_H-M   'P 1'
#
loop_
_entity.id
_entity.type
_entity.pdbx_description
1 polymer ?
#
loop_
_entity_poly.entity_id
_entity_poly.type
_entity_poly.pdbx_seq_one_letter_code
_entity_poly.pdbx_strand_id
1 'polypeptide(L)'
;MLIELRNGAMFYAAGKVVHGFGRGSKQLGIPTANLDASVVARLPSTVANGIYFGWARVEGYPVCKTVVSIGWNPFFRNTTRSVEAHLIERFDEDFYDRVMHLLILKYHRPEKDFDNLDALVDCIHEDIRQANQYLDKPEATIWNHTNWFDLYTVPKSPI
;
A
#
# COMPACT_ATOMS: atom_id res chain seq x y z
N MET A 1 -14.49 2.06 4.03
CA MET A 1 -14.92 0.97 4.93
C MET A 1 -13.65 0.26 5.36
N LEU A 2 -13.28 0.36 6.63
CA LEU A 2 -12.12 -0.34 7.16
C LEU A 2 -12.64 -1.51 7.99
N ILE A 3 -12.23 -2.72 7.63
CA ILE A 3 -12.62 -3.96 8.30
C ILE A 3 -11.35 -4.54 8.89
N GLU A 4 -11.34 -4.80 10.19
CA GLU A 4 -10.32 -5.64 10.83
C GLU A 4 -10.53 -7.08 10.38
N LEU A 5 -9.59 -7.61 9.61
CA LEU A 5 -9.60 -9.01 9.20
C LEU A 5 -9.02 -9.87 10.32
N ARG A 6 -9.78 -10.88 10.77
CA ARG A 6 -9.17 -11.97 11.54
C ARG A 6 -8.32 -12.83 10.58
N ASN A 7 -7.17 -13.32 11.06
CA ASN A 7 -6.20 -14.20 10.37
C ASN A 7 -5.01 -13.56 9.63
N GLY A 8 -4.51 -12.40 10.09
CA GLY A 8 -3.17 -11.93 9.73
C GLY A 8 -3.09 -10.76 8.75
N ALA A 9 -4.23 -10.26 8.26
CA ALA A 9 -4.28 -8.97 7.57
C ALA A 9 -4.60 -7.84 8.56
N MET A 10 -3.80 -6.77 8.52
CA MET A 10 -3.93 -5.63 9.42
C MET A 10 -5.10 -4.74 9.06
N PHE A 11 -5.20 -4.34 7.79
CA PHE A 11 -6.28 -3.51 7.32
C PHE A 11 -6.40 -3.53 5.80
N TYR A 12 -7.54 -3.02 5.34
CA TYR A 12 -7.89 -2.86 3.95
C TYR A 12 -8.15 -1.39 3.63
N ALA A 13 -7.67 -0.93 2.48
CA ALA A 13 -7.89 0.42 1.98
C ALA A 13 -8.20 0.38 0.48
N ALA A 14 -9.04 1.30 0.00
CA ALA A 14 -9.30 1.46 -1.41
C ALA A 14 -9.64 2.91 -1.76
N GLY A 15 -9.10 3.37 -2.88
CA GLY A 15 -9.33 4.72 -3.38
C GLY A 15 -8.77 4.89 -4.78
N LYS A 16 -9.00 6.07 -5.36
CA LYS A 16 -8.49 6.40 -6.68
C LYS A 16 -7.00 6.68 -6.61
N VAL A 17 -6.28 6.26 -7.65
CA VAL A 17 -4.90 6.66 -7.86
C VAL A 17 -4.88 8.09 -8.39
N VAL A 18 -4.22 8.98 -7.64
CA VAL A 18 -4.12 10.40 -7.96
C VAL A 18 -2.68 10.80 -8.23
N HIS A 19 -2.51 11.96 -8.83
CA HIS A 19 -1.19 12.55 -9.01
C HIS A 19 -0.62 12.97 -7.65
N GLY A 20 0.62 12.56 -7.38
CA GLY A 20 1.39 13.06 -6.24
C GLY A 20 2.10 14.38 -6.56
N PHE A 21 3.03 14.77 -5.69
CA PHE A 21 3.78 16.04 -5.79
C PHE A 21 5.06 15.95 -6.63
N GLY A 22 5.20 14.91 -7.46
CA GLY A 22 6.28 14.83 -8.45
C GLY A 22 7.69 14.69 -7.87
N ARG A 23 7.89 13.92 -6.78
CA ARG A 23 9.20 13.72 -6.13
C ARG A 23 10.22 12.90 -6.94
N GLY A 24 10.04 12.74 -8.25
CA GLY A 24 11.00 12.02 -9.10
C GLY A 24 11.09 10.51 -8.85
N SER A 25 10.19 9.90 -8.09
CA SER A 25 10.25 8.46 -7.78
C SER A 25 10.25 7.57 -9.04
N LYS A 26 9.56 8.00 -10.10
CA LYS A 26 9.67 7.41 -11.46
C LYS A 26 11.10 7.47 -12.03
N GLN A 27 11.81 8.59 -11.86
CA GLN A 27 13.19 8.77 -12.32
C GLN A 27 14.18 7.91 -11.53
N LEU A 28 13.85 7.57 -10.28
CA LEU A 28 14.61 6.66 -9.42
C LEU A 28 14.31 5.18 -9.70
N GLY A 29 13.41 4.87 -10.64
CA GLY A 29 12.98 3.49 -10.94
C GLY A 29 12.02 2.89 -9.91
N ILE A 30 11.49 3.70 -8.98
CA ILE A 30 10.63 3.25 -7.88
C ILE A 30 9.32 4.06 -7.90
N PRO A 31 8.49 3.93 -8.95
CA PRO A 31 7.26 4.69 -9.06
C PRO A 31 6.30 4.42 -7.89
N THR A 32 5.68 5.47 -7.35
CA THR A 32 4.69 5.37 -6.28
C THR A 32 3.33 5.91 -6.72
N ALA A 33 2.29 5.10 -6.55
CA ALA A 33 0.91 5.49 -6.73
C ALA A 33 0.39 6.16 -5.45
N ASN A 34 -0.12 7.39 -5.56
CA ASN A 34 -0.72 8.10 -4.45
C ASN A 34 -2.21 7.77 -4.40
N LEU A 35 -2.75 7.47 -3.22
CA LEU A 35 -4.20 7.34 -3.05
C LEU A 35 -4.84 8.68 -2.66
N ASP A 36 -6.08 8.86 -3.11
CA ASP A 36 -6.84 10.06 -2.82
C ASP A 36 -7.06 10.29 -1.30
N ALA A 37 -7.24 11.56 -0.93
CA ALA A 37 -7.32 11.98 0.47
C ALA A 37 -8.49 11.34 1.26
N SER A 38 -9.53 10.83 0.59
CA SER A 38 -10.65 10.15 1.26
C SER A 38 -10.21 8.81 1.86
N VAL A 39 -9.16 8.17 1.33
CA VAL A 39 -8.58 6.96 1.92
C VAL A 39 -7.96 7.32 3.27
N VAL A 40 -7.12 8.34 3.27
CA VAL A 40 -6.43 8.84 4.46
C VAL A 40 -7.43 9.25 5.55
N ALA A 41 -8.47 9.98 5.19
CA ALA A 41 -9.50 10.44 6.12
C ALA A 41 -10.26 9.29 6.82
N ARG A 42 -10.18 8.07 6.27
CA ARG A 42 -10.84 6.87 6.80
C ARG A 42 -9.87 5.88 7.46
N LEU A 43 -8.56 6.16 7.46
CA LEU A 43 -7.60 5.36 8.21
C LEU A 43 -7.83 5.56 9.72
N PRO A 44 -7.91 4.49 10.52
CA PRO A 44 -7.93 4.59 11.97
C PRO A 44 -6.70 5.34 12.48
N SER A 45 -6.90 6.07 13.58
CA SER A 45 -5.79 6.68 14.32
C SER A 45 -4.79 5.66 14.86
N THR A 46 -5.17 4.38 14.97
CA THR A 46 -4.30 3.27 15.38
C THR A 46 -3.32 2.83 14.28
N VAL A 47 -3.54 3.21 13.02
CA VAL A 47 -2.59 2.93 11.93
C VAL A 47 -1.42 3.89 12.08
N ALA A 48 -0.27 3.39 12.54
CA ALA A 48 0.97 4.14 12.69
C ALA A 48 1.48 4.72 11.35
N ASN A 49 2.40 5.67 11.40
CA ASN A 49 3.17 6.03 10.22
C ASN A 49 4.32 5.04 10.01
N GLY A 50 4.70 4.83 8.75
CA GLY A 50 5.82 4.00 8.38
C GLY A 50 5.58 3.21 7.10
N ILE A 51 6.37 2.16 6.96
CA ILE A 51 6.40 1.29 5.80
C ILE A 51 5.64 -0.01 6.11
N TYR A 52 4.82 -0.42 5.15
CA TYR A 52 3.94 -1.57 5.23
C TYR A 52 4.13 -2.48 4.02
N PHE A 53 3.87 -3.77 4.19
CA PHE A 53 3.87 -4.75 3.11
C PHE A 53 2.47 -5.33 2.95
N GLY A 54 2.11 -5.65 1.72
CA GLY A 54 0.81 -6.21 1.42
C GLY A 54 0.62 -6.57 -0.04
N TRP A 55 -0.65 -6.72 -0.41
CA TRP A 55 -1.08 -6.95 -1.77
C TRP A 55 -1.84 -5.73 -2.30
N ALA A 56 -1.71 -5.48 -3.59
CA ALA A 56 -2.39 -4.41 -4.30
C ALA A 56 -3.12 -4.97 -5.52
N ARG A 57 -4.27 -4.37 -5.82
CA ARG A 57 -5.02 -4.65 -7.05
C ARG A 57 -5.50 -3.33 -7.63
N VAL A 58 -5.07 -3.03 -8.84
CA VAL A 58 -5.59 -1.91 -9.63
C VAL A 58 -6.70 -2.43 -10.54
N GLU A 59 -7.78 -1.68 -10.70
CA GLU A 59 -8.84 -2.02 -11.65
C GLU A 59 -8.27 -2.28 -13.05
N GLY A 60 -8.58 -3.44 -13.61
CA GLY A 60 -8.08 -3.88 -14.92
C GLY A 60 -6.73 -4.61 -14.89
N TYR A 61 -6.08 -4.73 -13.73
CA TYR A 61 -4.78 -5.39 -13.58
C TYR A 61 -4.84 -6.56 -12.57
N PRO A 62 -3.91 -7.54 -12.68
CA PRO A 62 -3.80 -8.61 -11.71
C PRO A 62 -3.38 -8.10 -10.32
N VAL A 63 -3.57 -8.93 -9.31
CA VAL A 63 -3.04 -8.69 -7.96
C VAL A 63 -1.52 -8.77 -7.99
N CYS A 64 -0.85 -7.84 -7.33
CA CYS A 64 0.61 -7.83 -7.19
C CYS A 64 1.03 -7.48 -5.76
N LYS A 65 2.29 -7.76 -5.43
CA LYS A 65 2.88 -7.39 -4.14
C LYS A 65 3.08 -5.87 -4.09
N THR A 66 3.04 -5.30 -2.89
CA THR A 66 3.28 -3.87 -2.71
C THR A 66 4.02 -3.53 -1.42
N VAL A 67 4.79 -2.45 -1.50
CA VAL A 67 5.29 -1.69 -0.35
C VAL A 67 4.49 -0.40 -0.26
N VAL A 68 3.98 -0.08 0.93
CA VAL A 68 3.13 1.09 1.16
C VAL A 68 3.77 1.98 2.22
N SER A 69 3.96 3.26 1.89
CA SER A 69 4.32 4.30 2.84
C SER A 69 3.07 5.01 3.32
N ILE A 70 2.94 5.17 4.64
CA ILE A 70 1.91 6.02 5.24
C ILE A 70 2.62 7.03 6.14
N GLY A 71 2.51 8.31 5.80
CA GLY A 71 3.28 9.38 6.43
C GLY A 71 2.54 10.70 6.44
N TRP A 72 3.12 11.73 7.04
CA TRP A 72 2.57 13.09 6.97
C TRP A 72 2.98 13.78 5.67
N ASN A 73 2.06 14.54 5.07
CA ASN A 73 2.35 15.31 3.87
C ASN A 73 2.93 16.70 4.22
N PRO A 74 4.21 16.97 3.91
CA PRO A 74 4.85 18.26 4.23
C PRO A 74 4.21 19.45 3.52
N PHE A 75 3.62 19.24 2.33
CA PHE A 75 3.02 20.30 1.53
C PHE A 75 1.69 20.81 2.08
N PHE A 76 0.99 19.99 2.86
CA PHE A 76 -0.19 20.41 3.62
C PHE A 76 0.17 20.69 5.08
N ARG A 77 1.33 21.29 5.35
CA ARG A 77 1.78 21.65 6.70
C ARG A 77 1.74 20.47 7.69
N ASN A 78 1.92 19.24 7.20
CA ASN A 78 1.77 18.01 7.97
C ASN A 78 0.41 17.87 8.69
N THR A 79 -0.66 18.48 8.17
CA THR A 79 -2.01 18.34 8.74
C THR A 79 -2.78 17.16 8.13
N THR A 80 -2.31 16.61 7.02
CA THR A 80 -2.90 15.45 6.36
C THR A 80 -1.85 14.37 6.13
N ARG A 81 -2.21 13.11 6.34
CA ARG A 81 -1.36 11.98 5.97
C ARG A 81 -1.43 11.73 4.46
N SER A 82 -0.51 10.94 3.93
CA SER A 82 -0.54 10.36 2.59
C SER A 82 -0.49 8.83 2.67
N VAL A 83 -1.01 8.17 1.64
CA VAL A 83 -0.81 6.74 1.39
C VAL A 83 -0.20 6.61 0.00
N GLU A 84 1.01 6.08 -0.05
CA GLU A 84 1.79 5.92 -1.28
C GLU A 84 2.17 4.45 -1.46
N ALA A 85 1.76 3.83 -2.56
CA ALA A 85 2.01 2.42 -2.84
C ALA A 85 3.01 2.27 -3.99
N HIS A 86 4.10 1.54 -3.76
CA HIS A 86 4.96 1.01 -4.80
C HIS A 86 4.50 -0.42 -5.13
N LEU A 87 4.11 -0.65 -6.37
CA LEU A 87 3.74 -1.97 -6.86
C LEU A 87 4.98 -2.71 -7.34
N ILE A 88 5.20 -3.93 -6.84
CA ILE A 88 6.36 -4.76 -7.21
C ILE A 88 5.99 -5.57 -8.47
N GLU A 89 5.73 -4.85 -9.55
CA GLU A 89 5.38 -5.36 -10.87
C GLU A 89 5.66 -4.26 -11.91
N ARG A 90 5.98 -4.63 -13.14
CA ARG A 90 6.19 -3.65 -14.21
C ARG A 90 4.87 -3.33 -14.90
N PHE A 91 4.52 -2.05 -14.95
CA PHE A 91 3.38 -1.54 -15.70
C PHE A 91 3.89 -0.71 -16.87
N ASP A 92 3.35 -0.97 -18.07
CA ASP A 92 3.71 -0.22 -19.28
C ASP A 92 2.96 1.11 -19.40
N GLU A 93 1.89 1.28 -18.63
CA GLU A 93 1.02 2.46 -18.66
C GLU A 93 0.73 2.97 -17.24
N ASP A 94 0.52 4.27 -17.13
CA ASP A 94 0.00 4.88 -15.91
C ASP A 94 -1.48 4.52 -15.72
N PHE A 95 -1.87 4.36 -14.46
CA PHE A 95 -3.23 3.95 -14.08
C PHE A 95 -3.92 5.00 -13.17
N TYR A 96 -3.69 6.29 -13.46
CA TYR A 96 -4.41 7.37 -12.79
C TYR A 96 -5.93 7.22 -12.94
N ASP A 97 -6.67 7.75 -11.96
CA ASP A 97 -8.13 7.70 -11.84
C ASP A 97 -8.76 6.30 -11.67
N ARG A 98 -7.98 5.22 -11.85
CA ARG A 98 -8.38 3.85 -11.52
C ARG A 98 -8.48 3.66 -10.01
N VAL A 99 -9.40 2.80 -9.58
CA VAL A 99 -9.44 2.38 -8.18
C VAL A 99 -8.32 1.38 -7.92
N MET A 100 -7.53 1.65 -6.88
CA MET A 100 -6.57 0.72 -6.31
C MET A 100 -7.10 0.24 -4.97
N HIS A 101 -7.00 -1.06 -4.78
CA HIS A 101 -7.28 -1.76 -3.53
C HIS A 101 -5.96 -2.19 -2.90
N LEU A 102 -5.81 -1.97 -1.60
CA LEU A 102 -4.66 -2.36 -0.79
C LEU A 102 -5.12 -3.28 0.33
N LEU A 103 -4.47 -4.43 0.45
CA LEU A 103 -4.60 -5.34 1.57
C LEU A 103 -3.27 -5.41 2.32
N ILE A 104 -3.22 -4.79 3.50
CA ILE A 104 -1.99 -4.66 4.28
C ILE A 104 -1.88 -5.80 5.27
N LEU A 105 -0.75 -6.50 5.25
CA LEU A 105 -0.50 -7.68 6.08
C LEU A 105 0.52 -7.42 7.19
N LYS A 106 1.46 -6.50 6.97
CA LYS A 106 2.56 -6.29 7.91
C LYS A 106 2.97 -4.82 7.97
N TYR A 107 3.14 -4.33 9.20
CA TYR A 107 3.95 -3.16 9.49
C TYR A 107 5.42 -3.58 9.49
N HIS A 108 6.21 -2.97 8.60
CA HIS A 108 7.61 -3.32 8.43
C HIS A 108 8.52 -2.51 9.37
N ARG A 109 8.42 -1.18 9.32
CA ARG A 109 9.31 -0.25 10.05
C ARG A 109 8.73 1.16 10.10
N PRO A 110 9.17 2.01 11.05
CA PRO A 110 8.82 3.43 11.03
C PRO A 110 9.45 4.17 9.84
N GLU A 111 8.98 5.40 9.61
CA GLU A 111 9.63 6.38 8.74
C GLU A 111 11.08 6.61 9.21
N LYS A 112 11.98 6.90 8.27
CA LYS A 112 13.39 7.19 8.54
C LYS A 112 13.79 8.44 7.78
N ASP A 113 14.62 9.25 8.41
CA ASP A 113 15.35 10.32 7.74
C ASP A 113 16.59 9.75 7.04
N PHE A 114 16.97 10.35 5.92
CA PHE A 114 18.12 9.94 5.13
C PHE A 114 19.01 11.14 4.83
N ASP A 115 20.32 10.94 5.00
CA ASP A 115 21.31 12.01 4.79
C ASP A 115 21.49 12.37 3.31
N ASN A 116 21.14 11.45 2.40
CA ASN A 116 21.24 11.64 0.97
C ASN A 116 20.27 10.73 0.20
N LEU A 117 20.18 10.97 -1.11
CA LEU A 117 19.27 10.25 -2.02
C LEU A 117 19.63 8.77 -2.18
N ASP A 118 20.92 8.43 -2.25
CA ASP A 118 21.37 7.05 -2.43
C ASP A 118 20.98 6.18 -1.23
N ALA A 119 21.16 6.70 -0.01
CA ALA A 119 20.74 6.03 1.21
C ALA A 119 19.23 5.80 1.27
N LEU A 120 18.43 6.74 0.76
CA LEU A 120 16.98 6.57 0.62
C LEU A 120 16.65 5.44 -0.38
N VAL A 121 17.27 5.46 -1.56
CA VAL A 121 17.05 4.45 -2.62
C VAL A 121 17.44 3.06 -2.15
N ASP A 122 18.60 2.91 -1.51
CA ASP A 122 19.07 1.64 -0.95
C ASP A 122 18.10 1.09 0.09
N CYS A 123 17.59 1.95 0.96
CA CYS A 123 16.60 1.53 1.95
C CYS A 123 15.29 1.08 1.30
N ILE A 124 14.84 1.74 0.24
CA ILE A 124 13.61 1.33 -0.47
C ILE A 124 13.83 -0.01 -1.18
N HIS A 125 14.97 -0.21 -1.84
CA HIS A 125 15.29 -1.50 -2.45
C HIS A 125 15.33 -2.64 -1.43
N GLU A 126 15.88 -2.37 -0.24
CA GLU A 126 15.86 -3.32 0.86
C GLU A 126 14.43 -3.59 1.36
N ASP A 127 13.58 -2.56 1.48
CA ASP A 127 12.17 -2.73 1.83
C ASP A 127 11.44 -3.62 0.78
N ILE A 128 11.69 -3.38 -0.52
CA ILE A 128 11.13 -4.19 -1.62
C ILE A 128 11.60 -5.64 -1.54
N ARG A 129 12.89 -5.86 -1.28
CA ARG A 129 13.47 -7.20 -1.12
C ARG A 129 12.82 -7.94 0.05
N GLN A 130 12.65 -7.28 1.18
CA GLN A 130 11.99 -7.86 2.36
C GLN A 130 10.50 -8.09 2.16
N ALA A 131 9.81 -7.19 1.45
CA ALA A 131 8.41 -7.36 1.08
C ALA A 131 8.22 -8.61 0.21
N ASN A 132 9.07 -8.79 -0.81
CA ASN A 132 9.07 -9.99 -1.64
C ASN A 132 9.21 -11.27 -0.80
N GLN A 133 10.23 -11.33 0.05
CA GLN A 133 10.49 -12.47 0.93
C GLN A 133 9.34 -12.76 1.90
N TYR A 134 8.72 -11.72 2.46
CA TYR A 134 7.60 -11.88 3.37
C TYR A 134 6.33 -12.37 2.65
N LEU A 135 6.04 -11.81 1.48
CA LEU A 135 4.81 -12.10 0.73
C LEU A 135 4.85 -13.41 -0.04
N ASP A 136 6.02 -14.05 -0.18
CA ASP A 136 6.16 -15.41 -0.72
C ASP A 136 5.87 -16.51 0.33
N LYS A 137 5.73 -16.15 1.60
CA LYS A 137 5.44 -17.13 2.65
C LYS A 137 4.00 -17.64 2.54
N PRO A 138 3.72 -18.92 2.87
CA PRO A 138 2.38 -19.49 2.79
C PRO A 138 1.30 -18.67 3.50
N GLU A 139 1.60 -18.12 4.68
CA GLU A 139 0.64 -17.30 5.44
C GLU A 139 0.26 -15.98 4.76
N ALA A 140 1.09 -15.49 3.84
CA ALA A 140 0.85 -14.26 3.09
C ALA A 140 0.24 -14.54 1.72
N THR A 141 0.61 -15.65 1.06
CA THR A 141 0.14 -15.97 -0.30
C THR A 141 -1.32 -16.39 -0.35
N ILE A 142 -1.92 -16.86 0.75
CA ILE A 142 -3.39 -17.07 0.84
C ILE A 142 -4.20 -15.81 0.56
N TRP A 143 -3.55 -14.64 0.62
CA TRP A 143 -4.16 -13.34 0.37
C TRP A 143 -3.88 -12.81 -1.04
N ASN A 144 -3.30 -13.56 -1.97
CA ASN A 144 -3.00 -13.07 -3.32
C ASN A 144 -4.18 -13.15 -4.31
N HIS A 145 -5.38 -13.49 -3.82
CA HIS A 145 -6.56 -13.71 -4.66
C HIS A 145 -7.32 -12.41 -4.95
N THR A 146 -8.00 -12.34 -6.10
CA THR A 146 -8.69 -11.13 -6.59
C THR A 146 -9.90 -10.73 -5.78
N ASN A 147 -10.51 -11.66 -5.04
CA ASN A 147 -11.72 -11.39 -4.27
C ASN A 147 -11.46 -11.37 -2.77
N TRP A 148 -10.63 -10.42 -2.34
CA TRP A 148 -10.49 -10.14 -0.92
C TRP A 148 -11.85 -9.98 -0.27
N PHE A 149 -12.80 -9.30 -0.94
CA PHE A 149 -14.18 -9.04 -0.49
C PHE A 149 -15.03 -10.28 -0.19
N ASP A 150 -14.84 -11.41 -0.89
CA ASP A 150 -15.54 -12.67 -0.56
C ASP A 150 -15.09 -13.26 0.79
N LEU A 151 -13.87 -12.94 1.24
CA LEU A 151 -13.38 -13.31 2.58
C LEU A 151 -13.99 -12.44 3.70
N TYR A 152 -14.73 -11.37 3.35
CA TYR A 152 -15.41 -10.48 4.30
C TYR A 152 -16.92 -10.75 4.42
N THR A 153 -17.47 -11.67 3.63
CA THR A 153 -18.87 -12.10 3.79
C THR A 153 -18.92 -13.36 4.62
N VAL A 154 -19.28 -13.23 5.90
CA VAL A 154 -19.88 -14.35 6.65
C VAL A 154 -21.09 -14.80 5.83
N PRO A 155 -21.28 -16.11 5.55
CA PRO A 155 -22.53 -16.58 4.97
C PRO A 155 -23.65 -16.04 5.86
N LYS A 156 -24.65 -15.36 5.29
CA LYS A 156 -25.87 -15.08 6.06
C LYS A 156 -26.31 -16.41 6.64
N SER A 157 -26.37 -16.50 7.98
CA SER A 157 -26.99 -17.66 8.62
C SER A 157 -28.32 -17.92 7.93
N PRO A 158 -28.60 -19.15 7.48
CA PRO A 158 -29.91 -19.46 6.97
C PRO A 158 -30.92 -19.16 8.09
N ILE A 159 -31.92 -18.34 7.74
CA ILE A 159 -33.09 -18.05 8.58
C ILE A 159 -33.82 -19.37 8.85
#